data_AF-A0A7W0CYM2-F1
#
_entry.id   AF-A0A7W0CYM2-F1
#
_cell.length_a   1.000
_cell.length_b   1.000
_cell.length_c   1.000
_cell.angle_alpha   90.00
_cell.angle_beta   90.00
_cell.angle_gamma   90.00
#
_symmetry.space_group_name_H-M   'P 1'
#
loop_
_entity.id
_entity.type
_entity.pdbx_description
1 polymer ?
#
loop_
_entity_poly.entity_id
_entity_poly.type
_entity_poly.pdbx_seq_one_letter_code
_entity_poly.pdbx_strand_id
1 'polypeptide(L)'
;MTKGALLKAVTLSSAMTLSAATSAATLYDQPYDGSGALIASQNDTGGGNGNFATVYDNFTLGGASTVTGVSFTGGYFNPPTVGNITSFTLNFYADNAGQPGSSLATASIPGNGGESCVSTICTYSVAVNFAAAAGTQYWLSIVPDVAFPPQWGWATGSNGDGVAYQDFFGSRSRLTADLAFTLTGNAAVPEPATWALMLGGFGLAGAALRRRRTLSFA
;
A
#
# COMPACT_ATOMS: atom_id res chain seq x y z
N MET A 1 32.08 -35.47 -59.38
CA MET A 1 32.76 -35.22 -58.09
C MET A 1 32.09 -34.05 -57.41
N THR A 2 31.84 -34.24 -56.13
CA THR A 2 30.93 -33.52 -55.22
C THR A 2 31.43 -32.18 -54.70
N LYS A 3 30.46 -31.38 -54.17
CA LYS A 3 30.49 -30.29 -53.17
C LYS A 3 30.00 -28.96 -53.78
N GLY A 4 28.91 -28.31 -53.34
CA GLY A 4 28.22 -28.32 -52.05
C GLY A 4 28.22 -26.86 -51.53
N ALA A 5 27.25 -26.04 -51.94
CA ALA A 5 27.15 -24.65 -51.48
C ALA A 5 26.11 -24.55 -50.34
N LEU A 6 26.60 -24.16 -49.17
CA LEU A 6 25.83 -24.06 -47.93
C LEU A 6 24.78 -22.93 -47.98
N LEU A 7 23.53 -23.26 -47.67
CA LEU A 7 22.50 -22.32 -47.24
C LEU A 7 22.92 -21.68 -45.91
N LYS A 8 23.00 -20.35 -45.85
CA LYS A 8 23.10 -19.61 -44.58
C LYS A 8 21.69 -19.41 -44.03
N ALA A 9 21.33 -20.16 -42.99
CA ALA A 9 20.10 -19.96 -42.24
C ALA A 9 20.21 -18.66 -41.42
N VAL A 10 19.33 -17.70 -41.71
CA VAL A 10 19.09 -16.52 -40.86
C VAL A 10 18.05 -16.93 -39.81
N THR A 11 18.46 -17.04 -38.56
CA THR A 11 17.55 -17.32 -37.45
C THR A 11 17.00 -15.98 -36.94
N LEU A 12 15.72 -15.73 -37.20
CA LEU A 12 14.97 -14.64 -36.55
C LEU A 12 14.66 -15.08 -35.12
N SER A 13 15.32 -14.50 -34.13
CA SER A 13 14.94 -14.66 -32.73
C SER A 13 13.84 -13.64 -32.39
N SER A 14 12.58 -14.07 -32.44
CA SER A 14 11.46 -13.28 -31.92
C SER A 14 11.58 -13.16 -30.40
N ALA A 15 11.76 -11.93 -29.91
CA ALA A 15 11.66 -11.63 -28.49
C ALA A 15 10.19 -11.73 -28.07
N MET A 16 9.86 -12.78 -27.32
CA MET A 16 8.53 -12.98 -26.75
C MET A 16 8.41 -12.07 -25.52
N THR A 17 7.71 -10.95 -25.64
CA THR A 17 7.34 -10.12 -24.50
C THR A 17 6.25 -10.83 -23.72
N LEU A 18 6.60 -11.45 -22.59
CA LEU A 18 5.62 -11.91 -21.61
C LEU A 18 5.11 -10.69 -20.82
N SER A 19 3.95 -10.17 -21.22
CA SER A 19 3.17 -9.30 -20.34
C SER A 19 2.48 -10.18 -19.30
N ALA A 20 3.10 -10.36 -18.14
CA ALA A 20 2.41 -10.93 -16.99
C ALA A 20 1.37 -9.90 -16.50
N ALA A 21 0.11 -10.32 -16.36
CA ALA A 21 -0.87 -9.53 -15.62
C ALA A 21 -0.40 -9.50 -14.15
N THR A 22 0.16 -8.36 -13.72
CA THR A 22 0.56 -8.16 -12.33
C THR A 22 -0.69 -8.00 -11.48
N SER A 23 -0.98 -8.99 -10.62
CA SER A 23 -1.85 -8.80 -9.47
C SER A 23 -1.26 -7.72 -8.55
N ALA A 24 -2.11 -6.91 -7.91
CA ALA A 24 -1.65 -5.97 -6.88
C ALA A 24 -0.89 -6.73 -5.79
N ALA A 25 0.32 -6.27 -5.47
CA ALA A 25 1.15 -6.86 -4.43
C ALA A 25 0.76 -6.29 -3.06
N THR A 26 0.83 -7.10 -2.01
CA THR A 26 0.78 -6.59 -0.63
C THR A 26 2.05 -5.80 -0.34
N LEU A 27 1.89 -4.52 -0.02
CA LEU A 27 2.98 -3.58 0.25
C LEU A 27 3.26 -3.45 1.75
N TYR A 28 2.21 -3.58 2.56
CA TYR A 28 2.24 -3.44 4.02
C TYR A 28 1.04 -4.17 4.62
N ASP A 29 1.20 -4.77 5.80
CA ASP A 29 0.16 -5.56 6.45
C ASP A 29 0.21 -5.46 7.98
N GLN A 30 -0.86 -4.95 8.58
CA GLN A 30 -1.19 -5.02 9.99
C GLN A 30 -2.53 -5.75 10.14
N PRO A 31 -2.52 -7.09 10.29
CA PRO A 31 -3.75 -7.87 10.32
C PRO A 31 -4.55 -7.61 11.60
N TYR A 32 -5.87 -7.73 11.51
CA TYR A 32 -6.78 -7.67 12.65
C TYR A 32 -6.38 -8.66 13.75
N ASP A 33 -6.31 -8.20 14.98
CA ASP A 33 -5.81 -8.98 16.13
C ASP A 33 -6.84 -9.95 16.73
N GLY A 34 -8.10 -9.88 16.30
CA GLY A 34 -9.18 -10.73 16.79
C GLY A 34 -9.78 -10.31 18.14
N SER A 35 -9.32 -9.21 18.75
CA SER A 35 -9.70 -8.78 20.09
C SER A 35 -11.13 -8.21 20.19
N GLY A 36 -11.68 -7.73 19.08
CA GLY A 36 -12.93 -6.97 19.03
C GLY A 36 -12.80 -5.53 19.53
N ALA A 37 -11.59 -5.07 19.85
CA ALA A 37 -11.37 -3.68 20.27
C ALA A 37 -11.53 -2.73 19.07
N LEU A 38 -12.27 -1.65 19.30
CA LEU A 38 -12.58 -0.63 18.30
C LEU A 38 -12.21 0.75 18.86
N ILE A 39 -11.50 1.54 18.06
CA ILE A 39 -11.12 2.91 18.40
C ILE A 39 -11.94 3.87 17.54
N ALA A 40 -12.70 4.75 18.19
CA ALA A 40 -13.62 5.67 17.54
C ALA A 40 -12.95 6.47 16.41
N SER A 41 -13.50 6.41 15.21
CA SER A 41 -13.04 7.21 14.08
C SER A 41 -14.20 7.40 13.12
N GLN A 42 -14.96 8.48 13.22
CA GLN A 42 -16.13 8.70 12.36
C GLN A 42 -16.47 10.18 12.22
N ASN A 43 -17.14 10.49 11.12
CA ASN A 43 -17.89 11.72 10.94
C ASN A 43 -19.38 11.43 11.14
N ASP A 44 -19.96 12.05 12.17
CA ASP A 44 -21.38 11.97 12.48
C ASP A 44 -22.21 12.88 11.56
N THR A 45 -22.91 12.26 10.63
CA THR A 45 -23.75 12.94 9.64
C THR A 45 -25.20 13.16 10.10
N GLY A 46 -25.61 12.61 11.25
CA GLY A 46 -27.01 12.64 11.69
C GLY A 46 -27.25 13.27 13.07
N GLY A 47 -26.29 13.16 13.99
CA GLY A 47 -26.41 13.58 15.39
C GLY A 47 -25.81 14.94 15.71
N GLY A 48 -25.22 15.63 14.72
CA GLY A 48 -24.69 16.99 14.85
C GLY A 48 -23.29 17.09 15.47
N ASN A 49 -22.64 15.97 15.80
CA ASN A 49 -21.27 15.99 16.33
C ASN A 49 -20.22 16.25 15.23
N GLY A 50 -20.57 16.05 13.96
CA GLY A 50 -19.62 16.14 12.85
C GLY A 50 -18.46 15.15 13.02
N ASN A 51 -17.28 15.53 12.54
CA ASN A 51 -16.08 14.72 12.72
C ASN A 51 -15.57 14.90 14.16
N PHE A 52 -16.10 14.07 15.06
CA PHE A 52 -15.72 14.10 16.46
C PHE A 52 -14.56 13.16 16.77
N ALA A 53 -14.23 12.21 15.90
CA ALA A 53 -13.14 11.28 16.12
C ALA A 53 -12.42 10.95 14.83
N THR A 54 -11.09 11.09 14.81
CA THR A 54 -10.24 10.62 13.72
C THR A 54 -9.06 9.87 14.31
N VAL A 55 -8.90 8.60 13.95
CA VAL A 55 -7.75 7.76 14.35
C VAL A 55 -6.74 7.73 13.21
N TYR A 56 -5.47 7.70 13.61
CA TYR A 56 -4.31 7.66 12.73
C TYR A 56 -3.44 6.48 13.12
N ASP A 57 -3.00 5.72 12.13
CA ASP A 57 -1.92 4.74 12.28
C ASP A 57 -0.83 4.99 11.25
N ASN A 58 0.38 4.58 11.57
CA ASN A 58 1.54 4.81 10.72
C ASN A 58 1.88 3.59 9.84
N PHE A 59 2.61 3.83 8.75
CA PHE A 59 3.22 2.77 7.97
C PHE A 59 4.51 3.25 7.31
N THR A 60 5.38 2.29 6.98
CA THR A 60 6.60 2.54 6.19
C THR A 60 6.75 1.42 5.16
N LEU A 61 6.93 1.78 3.89
CA LEU A 61 7.13 0.79 2.83
C LEU A 61 8.62 0.51 2.63
N GLY A 62 8.98 -0.76 2.42
CA GLY A 62 10.36 -1.16 2.13
C GLY A 62 10.86 -0.70 0.75
N GLY A 63 9.95 -0.44 -0.20
CA GLY A 63 10.26 0.01 -1.56
C GLY A 63 9.31 1.11 -2.01
N ALA A 64 9.80 1.98 -2.89
CA ALA A 64 8.96 3.03 -3.48
C ALA A 64 7.83 2.37 -4.26
N SER A 65 6.59 2.72 -3.95
CA SER A 65 5.42 2.02 -4.46
C SER A 65 4.25 2.98 -4.63
N THR A 66 3.36 2.67 -5.56
CA THR A 66 2.04 3.31 -5.59
C THR A 66 1.06 2.40 -4.87
N VAL A 67 0.52 2.87 -3.75
CA VAL A 67 -0.58 2.24 -3.04
C VAL A 67 -1.85 2.49 -3.84
N THR A 68 -2.49 1.41 -4.28
CA THR A 68 -3.71 1.45 -5.09
C THR A 68 -4.93 0.91 -4.36
N GLY A 69 -4.74 0.24 -3.23
CA GLY A 69 -5.84 -0.30 -2.43
C GLY A 69 -5.52 -0.31 -0.95
N VAL A 70 -6.55 -0.06 -0.15
CA VAL A 70 -6.52 -0.21 1.31
C VAL A 70 -7.63 -1.19 1.69
N SER A 71 -7.25 -2.28 2.35
CA SER A 71 -8.19 -3.16 3.03
C SER A 71 -8.06 -2.93 4.53
N PHE A 72 -9.17 -2.86 5.25
CA PHE A 72 -9.14 -2.54 6.69
C PHE A 72 -10.31 -3.21 7.42
N THR A 73 -10.15 -3.35 8.74
CA THR A 73 -11.19 -3.88 9.62
C THR A 73 -11.68 -2.77 10.54
N GLY A 74 -12.98 -2.60 10.63
CA GLY A 74 -13.62 -1.72 11.60
C GLY A 74 -14.83 -2.39 12.21
N GLY A 75 -15.65 -1.61 12.89
CA GLY A 75 -16.88 -2.16 13.45
C GLY A 75 -17.72 -1.15 14.20
N TYR A 76 -18.87 -1.62 14.62
CA TYR A 76 -19.89 -0.80 15.27
C TYR A 76 -20.02 -1.09 16.76
N PHE A 77 -20.10 -0.04 17.54
CA PHE A 77 -20.28 -0.08 18.98
C PHE A 77 -21.14 1.10 19.45
N ASN A 78 -21.63 1.01 20.68
CA ASN A 78 -22.39 2.09 21.33
C ASN A 78 -23.54 2.70 20.47
N PRO A 79 -24.60 1.92 20.14
CA PRO A 79 -24.82 0.51 20.43
C PRO A 79 -24.16 -0.43 19.40
N PRO A 80 -23.95 -1.72 19.73
CA PRO A 80 -23.36 -2.71 18.83
C PRO A 80 -24.36 -3.17 17.76
N THR A 81 -24.69 -2.28 16.84
CA THR A 81 -25.57 -2.52 15.69
C THR A 81 -24.91 -1.97 14.44
N VAL A 82 -25.01 -2.68 13.33
CA VAL A 82 -24.47 -2.20 12.04
C VAL A 82 -25.18 -0.90 11.63
N GLY A 83 -24.40 0.15 11.41
CA GLY A 83 -24.86 1.45 10.95
C GLY A 83 -24.92 1.54 9.42
N ASN A 84 -25.41 2.68 8.92
CA ASN A 84 -25.47 2.93 7.48
C ASN A 84 -24.35 3.90 7.07
N ILE A 85 -23.21 3.36 6.62
CA ILE A 85 -22.12 4.16 6.06
C ILE A 85 -22.50 4.66 4.66
N THR A 86 -22.33 5.96 4.45
CA THR A 86 -22.65 6.62 3.18
C THR A 86 -21.42 6.96 2.34
N SER A 87 -20.29 7.16 2.99
CA SER A 87 -18.98 7.36 2.36
C SER A 87 -17.86 7.07 3.36
N PHE A 88 -16.64 6.93 2.85
CA PHE A 88 -15.41 6.98 3.64
C PHE A 88 -14.52 8.13 3.16
N THR A 89 -13.83 8.75 4.10
CA THR A 89 -12.68 9.62 3.85
C THR A 89 -11.43 8.91 4.37
N LEU A 90 -10.54 8.55 3.45
CA LEU A 90 -9.20 8.09 3.77
C LEU A 90 -8.22 9.21 3.49
N ASN A 91 -7.28 9.44 4.40
CA ASN A 91 -6.29 10.50 4.23
C ASN A 91 -4.90 10.00 4.59
N PHE A 92 -3.93 10.28 3.73
CA PHE A 92 -2.52 10.01 3.93
C PHE A 92 -1.83 11.29 4.36
N TYR A 93 -0.98 11.22 5.38
CA TYR A 93 -0.27 12.36 5.94
C TYR A 93 1.23 12.12 5.93
N ALA A 94 1.98 13.22 5.87
CA ALA A 94 3.40 13.21 6.17
C ALA A 94 3.61 12.86 7.64
N ASP A 95 4.76 12.27 7.96
CA ASP A 95 5.21 12.22 9.35
C ASP A 95 5.64 13.61 9.84
N ASN A 96 5.35 13.90 11.10
CA ASN A 96 5.79 15.08 11.83
C ASN A 96 6.37 14.67 13.19
N ALA A 97 7.60 14.14 13.15
CA ALA A 97 8.33 13.67 14.32
C ALA A 97 7.59 12.56 15.09
N GLY A 98 7.12 11.55 14.36
CA GLY A 98 6.38 10.42 14.93
C GLY A 98 4.91 10.75 15.26
N GLN A 99 4.32 11.70 14.52
CA GLN A 99 2.90 12.09 14.62
C GLN A 99 2.33 12.38 13.23
N PRO A 100 1.01 12.25 13.02
CA PRO A 100 0.38 12.67 11.77
C PRO A 100 0.56 14.19 11.54
N GLY A 101 1.23 14.52 10.45
CA GLY A 101 1.55 15.87 9.99
C GLY A 101 0.52 16.43 9.00
N SER A 102 1.01 17.12 7.96
CA SER A 102 0.16 17.66 6.90
C SER A 102 -0.43 16.56 6.02
N SER A 103 -1.68 16.73 5.59
CA SER A 103 -2.30 15.87 4.58
C SER A 103 -1.55 15.94 3.24
N LEU A 104 -1.29 14.77 2.66
CA LEU A 104 -0.61 14.58 1.38
C LEU A 104 -1.58 14.14 0.28
N ALA A 105 -2.54 13.27 0.61
CA ALA A 105 -3.52 12.78 -0.34
C ALA A 105 -4.79 12.33 0.37
N THR A 106 -5.95 12.72 -0.16
CA THR A 106 -7.26 12.32 0.36
C THR A 106 -8.02 11.52 -0.70
N ALA A 107 -8.63 10.42 -0.28
CA ALA A 107 -9.55 9.63 -1.09
C ALA A 107 -10.95 9.68 -0.46
N SER A 108 -11.92 10.17 -1.23
CA SER A 108 -13.34 10.14 -0.87
C SER A 108 -13.99 8.96 -1.59
N ILE A 109 -14.40 7.96 -0.82
CA ILE A 109 -14.99 6.72 -1.33
C ILE A 109 -16.51 6.79 -1.14
N PRO A 110 -17.30 6.88 -2.21
CA PRO A 110 -18.75 6.83 -2.09
C PRO A 110 -19.23 5.43 -1.69
N GLY A 111 -20.27 5.36 -0.88
CA GLY A 111 -20.85 4.11 -0.39
C GLY A 111 -20.12 3.55 0.84
N ASN A 112 -20.43 2.30 1.16
CA ASN A 112 -19.96 1.62 2.37
C ASN A 112 -18.60 0.94 2.23
N GLY A 113 -17.80 1.26 1.20
CA GLY A 113 -16.45 0.71 1.03
C GLY A 113 -16.38 -0.81 0.87
N GLY A 114 -17.45 -1.44 0.37
CA GLY A 114 -17.49 -2.90 0.20
C GLY A 114 -17.69 -3.66 1.51
N GLU A 115 -18.37 -3.04 2.48
CA GLU A 115 -18.61 -3.59 3.81
C GLU A 115 -19.07 -5.06 3.81
N SER A 116 -18.36 -5.89 4.57
CA SER A 116 -18.72 -7.27 4.86
C SER A 116 -18.54 -7.57 6.34
N CYS A 117 -19.65 -7.82 7.05
CA CYS A 117 -19.70 -7.93 8.49
C CYS A 117 -19.89 -9.36 9.01
N VAL A 118 -19.22 -9.67 10.11
CA VAL A 118 -19.52 -10.79 11.01
C VAL A 118 -19.92 -10.18 12.35
N SER A 119 -21.22 -10.24 12.67
CA SER A 119 -21.80 -9.45 13.77
C SER A 119 -21.56 -7.94 13.53
N THR A 120 -20.85 -7.27 14.42
CA THR A 120 -20.55 -5.83 14.33
C THR A 120 -19.13 -5.53 13.85
N ILE A 121 -18.29 -6.55 13.63
CA ILE A 121 -16.95 -6.39 13.08
C ILE A 121 -17.04 -6.58 11.57
N CYS A 122 -16.52 -5.62 10.83
CA CYS A 122 -16.69 -5.52 9.39
C CYS A 122 -15.35 -5.29 8.70
N THR A 123 -15.24 -5.86 7.51
CA THR A 123 -14.09 -5.69 6.61
C THR A 123 -14.50 -4.82 5.43
N TYR A 124 -13.54 -4.06 4.94
CA TYR A 124 -13.72 -3.09 3.87
C TYR A 124 -12.54 -3.18 2.91
N SER A 125 -12.76 -2.86 1.64
CA SER A 125 -11.69 -2.78 0.65
C SER A 125 -11.99 -1.68 -0.35
N VAL A 126 -11.11 -0.69 -0.41
CA VAL A 126 -11.31 0.53 -1.19
C VAL A 126 -10.10 0.83 -2.06
N ALA A 127 -10.36 1.41 -3.24
CA ALA A 127 -9.32 1.89 -4.13
C ALA A 127 -8.81 3.26 -3.67
N VAL A 128 -7.50 3.45 -3.73
CA VAL A 128 -6.82 4.72 -3.44
C VAL A 128 -5.75 4.98 -4.50
N ASN A 129 -5.11 6.14 -4.43
CA ASN A 129 -3.93 6.42 -5.25
C ASN A 129 -2.94 7.26 -4.44
N PHE A 130 -1.93 6.60 -3.86
CA PHE A 130 -0.93 7.28 -3.04
C PHE A 130 0.48 6.77 -3.39
N ALA A 131 1.35 7.69 -3.82
CA ALA A 131 2.76 7.37 -4.07
C ALA A 131 3.57 7.51 -2.78
N ALA A 132 4.14 6.40 -2.31
CA ALA A 132 4.95 6.33 -1.11
C ALA A 132 6.42 6.06 -1.47
N ALA A 133 7.32 6.85 -0.88
CA ALA A 133 8.76 6.63 -1.01
C ALA A 133 9.22 5.48 -0.09
N ALA A 134 10.27 4.77 -0.51
CA ALA A 134 10.90 3.74 0.32
C ALA A 134 11.44 4.33 1.63
N GLY A 135 11.24 3.63 2.74
CA GLY A 135 11.81 3.98 4.04
C GLY A 135 11.28 5.29 4.64
N THR A 136 10.22 5.87 4.06
CA THR A 136 9.57 7.08 4.59
C THR A 136 8.34 6.67 5.37
N GLN A 137 8.22 7.18 6.61
CA GLN A 137 7.03 6.98 7.43
C GLN A 137 5.92 7.92 6.97
N TYR A 138 4.72 7.36 6.87
CA TYR A 138 3.48 8.07 6.58
C TYR A 138 2.43 7.70 7.61
N TRP A 139 1.35 8.47 7.67
CA TRP A 139 0.19 8.18 8.51
C TRP A 139 -1.06 8.03 7.64
N LEU A 140 -1.97 7.17 8.07
CA LEU A 140 -3.26 6.92 7.46
C LEU A 140 -4.37 7.19 8.47
N SER A 141 -5.40 7.93 8.08
CA SER A 141 -6.67 7.98 8.81
C SER A 141 -7.81 7.42 7.98
N ILE A 142 -8.76 6.76 8.63
CA ILE A 142 -9.97 6.21 8.01
C ILE A 142 -11.19 6.70 8.78
N VAL A 143 -12.08 7.44 8.11
CA VAL A 143 -13.26 8.06 8.73
C VAL A 143 -14.49 7.83 7.84
N PRO A 144 -15.44 6.96 8.23
CA PRO A 144 -16.73 6.88 7.57
C PRO A 144 -17.64 8.05 7.92
N ASP A 145 -18.53 8.35 6.98
CA ASP A 145 -19.73 9.16 7.17
C ASP A 145 -20.89 8.25 7.59
N VAL A 146 -21.22 8.28 8.88
CA VAL A 146 -22.28 7.47 9.49
C VAL A 146 -22.97 8.26 10.60
N ALA A 147 -24.30 8.23 10.61
CA ALA A 147 -25.08 8.90 11.64
C ALA A 147 -24.89 8.21 13.00
N PHE A 148 -24.59 9.00 14.03
CA PHE A 148 -24.57 8.52 15.40
C PHE A 148 -25.97 8.64 16.03
N PRO A 149 -26.46 7.60 16.75
CA PRO A 149 -25.91 6.24 16.86
C PRO A 149 -26.19 5.35 15.62
N PRO A 150 -25.38 4.32 15.34
CA PRO A 150 -24.27 3.78 16.16
C PRO A 150 -22.93 4.46 15.95
N GLN A 151 -21.96 4.10 16.80
CA GLN A 151 -20.58 4.53 16.66
C GLN A 151 -19.81 3.54 15.77
N TRP A 152 -18.94 4.04 14.90
CA TRP A 152 -17.97 3.23 14.15
C TRP A 152 -16.56 3.47 14.68
N GLY A 153 -15.76 2.41 14.70
CA GLY A 153 -14.36 2.48 15.07
C GLY A 153 -13.49 1.61 14.19
N TRP A 154 -12.21 1.99 14.11
CA TRP A 154 -11.18 1.20 13.46
C TRP A 154 -10.74 0.10 14.44
N ALA A 155 -10.75 -1.15 13.99
CA ALA A 155 -10.34 -2.28 14.80
C ALA A 155 -8.83 -2.29 15.03
N THR A 156 -8.41 -2.81 16.19
CA THR A 156 -6.98 -2.94 16.50
C THR A 156 -6.32 -4.03 15.66
N GLY A 157 -5.09 -3.73 15.25
CA GLY A 157 -4.23 -4.60 14.46
C GLY A 157 -3.10 -5.21 15.27
N SER A 158 -2.29 -6.01 14.59
CA SER A 158 -1.05 -6.56 15.09
C SER A 158 0.08 -6.26 14.10
N ASN A 159 1.34 -6.50 14.51
CA ASN A 159 2.55 -6.31 13.68
C ASN A 159 2.90 -4.84 13.33
N GLY A 160 2.36 -3.85 14.06
CA GLY A 160 2.83 -2.48 13.97
C GLY A 160 3.89 -2.14 15.03
N ASP A 161 4.01 -0.85 15.35
CA ASP A 161 4.96 -0.32 16.33
C ASP A 161 4.31 0.02 17.68
N GLY A 162 2.99 -0.23 17.80
CA GLY A 162 2.19 0.07 18.97
C GLY A 162 1.90 1.57 19.14
N VAL A 163 2.02 2.36 18.07
CA VAL A 163 1.84 3.82 18.10
C VAL A 163 0.80 4.30 17.10
N ALA A 164 -0.37 4.61 17.64
CA ALA A 164 -1.43 5.32 16.95
C ALA A 164 -1.69 6.69 17.59
N TYR A 165 -2.45 7.54 16.90
CA TYR A 165 -2.97 8.78 17.45
C TYR A 165 -4.48 8.86 17.25
N GLN A 166 -5.15 9.62 18.10
CA GLN A 166 -6.55 9.98 17.90
C GLN A 166 -6.77 11.45 18.20
N ASP A 167 -7.47 12.11 17.29
CA ASP A 167 -8.13 13.38 17.55
C ASP A 167 -9.55 13.07 18.01
N PHE A 168 -9.86 13.39 19.27
CA PHE A 168 -11.19 13.21 19.83
C PHE A 168 -11.74 14.57 20.30
N PHE A 169 -12.85 15.00 19.71
CA PHE A 169 -13.39 16.37 19.82
C PHE A 169 -12.32 17.45 19.64
N GLY A 170 -11.43 17.25 18.66
CA GLY A 170 -10.34 18.18 18.33
C GLY A 170 -9.11 18.11 19.23
N SER A 171 -9.10 17.24 20.25
CA SER A 171 -7.94 17.02 21.12
C SER A 171 -7.14 15.80 20.65
N ARG A 172 -5.87 16.00 20.28
CA ARG A 172 -4.95 14.93 19.88
C ARG A 172 -4.36 14.22 21.09
N SER A 173 -4.34 12.89 21.07
CA SER A 173 -3.65 12.06 22.05
C SER A 173 -3.00 10.84 21.39
N ARG A 174 -1.89 10.39 21.96
CA ARG A 174 -1.23 9.14 21.58
C ARG A 174 -2.01 7.95 22.15
N LEU A 175 -2.12 6.90 21.35
CA LEU A 175 -2.67 5.60 21.71
C LEU A 175 -1.55 4.55 21.74
N THR A 176 -1.68 3.59 22.65
CA THR A 176 -0.82 2.40 22.68
C THR A 176 -1.55 1.27 21.96
N ALA A 177 -1.60 1.36 20.64
CA ALA A 177 -2.33 0.45 19.77
C ALA A 177 -1.75 0.50 18.36
N ASP A 178 -2.01 -0.57 17.61
CA ASP A 178 -1.90 -0.65 16.16
C ASP A 178 -3.32 -0.81 15.60
N LEU A 179 -3.55 -0.44 14.35
CA LEU A 179 -4.86 -0.51 13.69
C LEU A 179 -4.81 -1.50 12.52
N ALA A 180 -5.94 -2.16 12.27
CA ALA A 180 -6.02 -3.25 11.32
C ALA A 180 -6.18 -2.75 9.88
N PHE A 181 -5.10 -2.80 9.08
CA PHE A 181 -5.15 -2.52 7.65
C PHE A 181 -4.03 -3.17 6.85
N THR A 182 -4.29 -3.33 5.56
CA THR A 182 -3.38 -3.86 4.55
C THR A 182 -3.32 -2.87 3.39
N LEU A 183 -2.11 -2.53 2.95
CA LEU A 183 -1.89 -1.73 1.75
C LEU A 183 -1.52 -2.65 0.59
N THR A 184 -2.18 -2.46 -0.55
CA THR A 184 -1.88 -3.17 -1.79
C THR A 184 -1.53 -2.17 -2.89
N GLY A 185 -0.70 -2.61 -3.85
CA GLY A 185 -0.42 -1.80 -5.01
C GLY A 185 0.71 -2.29 -5.89
N ASN A 186 1.28 -1.35 -6.64
CA ASN A 186 2.36 -1.60 -7.57
C ASN A 186 3.68 -1.29 -6.85
N ALA A 187 4.36 -2.34 -6.39
CA ALA A 187 5.75 -2.20 -5.96
C ALA A 187 6.58 -1.77 -7.18
N ALA A 188 7.42 -0.74 -7.04
CA ALA A 188 8.43 -0.50 -8.06
C ALA A 188 9.33 -1.72 -8.12
N VAL A 189 9.21 -2.50 -9.19
CA VAL A 189 10.14 -3.59 -9.48
C VAL A 189 11.50 -2.91 -9.61
N PRO A 190 12.48 -3.21 -8.74
CA PRO A 190 13.83 -2.70 -8.92
C PRO A 190 14.25 -3.10 -10.33
N GLU A 191 14.68 -2.14 -11.15
CA GLU A 191 15.15 -2.45 -12.50
C GLU A 191 16.10 -3.64 -12.39
N PRO A 192 15.84 -4.76 -13.10
CA PRO A 192 16.49 -6.01 -12.77
C PRO A 192 17.99 -5.79 -12.76
N ALA A 193 18.65 -6.09 -11.63
CA ALA A 193 20.11 -6.07 -11.55
C ALA A 193 20.74 -6.88 -12.70
N THR A 194 19.96 -7.76 -13.34
CA THR A 194 20.22 -8.39 -14.63
C THR A 194 20.67 -7.42 -15.72
N TRP A 195 20.11 -6.22 -15.88
CA TRP A 195 20.59 -5.26 -16.87
C TRP A 195 21.99 -4.75 -16.51
N ALA A 196 22.21 -4.38 -15.26
CA ALA A 196 23.53 -3.96 -14.78
C ALA A 196 24.57 -5.08 -14.89
N LEU A 197 24.19 -6.32 -14.59
CA LEU A 197 25.05 -7.51 -14.67
C LEU A 197 25.28 -7.97 -16.11
N MET A 198 24.28 -7.84 -17.00
CA MET A 198 24.42 -8.17 -18.43
C MET A 198 25.29 -7.11 -19.12
N LEU A 199 25.02 -5.82 -18.91
CA LEU A 199 25.85 -4.74 -19.44
C LEU A 199 27.27 -4.81 -18.87
N GLY A 200 27.42 -5.08 -17.57
CA GLY A 200 28.71 -5.30 -16.94
C GLY A 200 29.44 -6.54 -17.49
N GLY A 201 28.74 -7.67 -17.58
CA GLY A 201 29.28 -8.94 -18.09
C GLY A 201 29.68 -8.87 -19.56
N PHE A 202 28.84 -8.31 -20.43
CA PHE A 202 29.15 -8.10 -21.84
C PHE A 202 30.25 -7.05 -22.05
N GLY A 203 30.27 -5.98 -21.25
CA GLY A 203 31.33 -4.98 -21.26
C GLY A 203 32.70 -5.60 -20.93
N LEU A 204 32.76 -6.42 -19.89
CA LEU A 204 33.97 -7.14 -19.48
C LEU A 204 34.41 -8.17 -20.53
N ALA A 205 33.47 -8.97 -21.06
CA ALA A 205 33.77 -9.96 -22.11
C ALA A 205 34.28 -9.30 -23.40
N GLY A 206 33.66 -8.18 -23.82
CA GLY A 206 34.09 -7.40 -24.98
C GLY A 206 35.49 -6.81 -24.80
N ALA A 207 35.79 -6.26 -23.62
CA ALA A 207 37.12 -5.74 -23.30
C ALA A 207 38.21 -6.83 -23.33
N ALA A 208 37.90 -8.01 -22.78
CA ALA A 208 38.82 -9.15 -22.78
C ALA A 208 39.13 -9.66 -24.20
N LEU A 209 38.12 -9.71 -25.09
CA LEU A 209 38.30 -10.09 -26.50
C LEU A 209 39.11 -9.06 -27.29
N ARG A 210 38.94 -7.76 -27.02
CA ARG A 210 39.67 -6.68 -27.70
C ARG A 210 41.17 -6.68 -27.37
N ARG A 211 41.53 -7.05 -26.13
CA ARG A 211 42.93 -7.08 -25.65
C ARG A 211 43.80 -8.15 -26.34
N ARG A 212 43.20 -9.18 -26.95
CA ARG A 212 43.94 -10.28 -27.60
C ARG A 212 44.39 -9.98 -29.05
N ARG A 213 44.07 -8.80 -29.60
CA ARG A 213 44.42 -8.44 -30.99
C ARG A 213 45.77 -7.72 -31.17
N THR A 214 46.52 -7.45 -30.11
CA THR A 214 47.87 -6.88 -30.18
C THR A 214 48.94 -7.97 -30.10
N LEU A 215 49.16 -8.68 -31.20
CA LEU A 215 50.43 -9.37 -31.48
C LEU A 215 50.81 -9.04 -32.92
N SER A 216 51.63 -8.00 -33.08
CA SER A 216 52.31 -7.68 -34.33
C SER A 216 53.58 -8.53 -34.40
N PHE A 217 53.72 -9.31 -35.46
CA PHE A 217 54.96 -10.00 -35.81
C PHE A 217 56.04 -8.98 -36.16
N ALA A 218 57.25 -9.17 -35.63
CA ALA A 218 58.52 -8.63 -36.11
C ALA A 218 59.61 -9.69 -35.88
#